data_AF-A0A7C9AA03-F1
#
_entry.id   AF-A0A7C9AA03-F1
#
_cell.length_a   1.000
_cell.length_b   1.000
_cell.length_c   1.000
_cell.angle_alpha   90.00
_cell.angle_beta   90.00
_cell.angle_gamma   90.00
#
_symmetry.space_group_name_H-M   'P 1'
#
loop_
_entity.id
_entity.type
_entity.pdbx_description
1 polymer ?
#
loop_
_entity_poly.entity_id
_entity_poly.type
_entity_poly.pdbx_seq_one_letter_code
_entity_poly.pdbx_strand_id
1 'polypeptide(L)'
;IYTYNTIMYALLKEGKVDDALSLKKEMELCHLFPDVVTYNILIGAACDLGWVQYALQLHDEMCRRGCHPDVITYTELIKGYCMKGNFKEARDIFAKIWTSGLQVDGVPCKILINKYCRKGDLQSSIGLFESLLNG
;
A
#
# COMPACT_ATOMS: atom_id res chain seq x y z
N ILE A 1 6.62 12.82 15.21
CA ILE A 1 6.36 11.98 14.02
C ILE A 1 6.49 10.49 14.34
N TYR A 2 7.66 9.97 14.75
CA TYR A 2 7.83 8.53 15.07
C TYR A 2 6.84 7.97 16.10
N THR A 3 6.59 8.68 17.21
CA THR A 3 5.63 8.26 18.23
C THR A 3 4.20 8.17 17.68
N TYR A 4 3.79 9.15 16.87
CA TYR A 4 2.47 9.16 16.21
C TYR A 4 2.35 7.96 15.26
N ASN A 5 3.39 7.70 14.44
CA ASN A 5 3.41 6.58 13.50
C ASN A 5 3.23 5.22 14.21
N THR A 6 3.94 5.01 15.32
CA THR A 6 3.85 3.76 16.10
C THR A 6 2.46 3.57 16.69
N ILE A 7 1.87 4.62 17.29
CA ILE A 7 0.54 4.54 17.92
C ILE A 7 -0.54 4.37 16.85
N MET A 8 -0.47 5.11 15.73
CA MET A 8 -1.39 4.95 14.61
C MET A 8 -1.35 3.52 14.05
N TYR A 9 -0.16 2.92 13.88
CA TYR A 9 -0.05 1.54 13.44
C TYR A 9 -0.70 0.55 14.42
N ALA A 10 -0.48 0.73 15.72
CA ALA A 10 -1.07 -0.12 16.76
C ALA A 10 -2.60 -0.01 16.78
N LEU A 11 -3.14 1.21 16.67
CA LEU A 11 -4.59 1.45 16.60
C LEU A 11 -5.20 0.80 15.36
N LEU A 12 -4.55 0.90 14.20
CA LEU A 12 -5.02 0.24 12.99
C LEU A 12 -4.96 -1.29 13.11
N LYS A 13 -3.90 -1.85 13.69
CA LYS A 13 -3.81 -3.30 13.99
C LYS A 13 -4.97 -3.82 14.85
N GLU A 14 -5.46 -3.00 15.78
CA GLU A 14 -6.62 -3.29 16.62
C GLU A 14 -7.97 -3.01 15.95
N GLY A 15 -7.97 -2.50 14.70
CA GLY A 15 -9.19 -2.10 13.98
C GLY A 15 -9.78 -0.77 14.44
N LYS A 16 -9.10 -0.03 15.33
CA LYS A 16 -9.50 1.27 15.85
C LYS A 16 -9.16 2.40 14.85
N VAL A 17 -9.85 2.39 13.72
CA VAL A 17 -9.61 3.36 12.63
C VAL A 17 -9.89 4.78 13.03
N ASP A 18 -11.02 4.99 13.70
CA ASP A 18 -11.45 6.34 14.07
C ASP A 18 -10.46 7.00 15.03
N ASP A 19 -9.85 6.21 15.92
CA ASP A 19 -8.79 6.67 16.82
C ASP A 19 -7.52 6.99 16.03
N ALA A 20 -7.09 6.13 15.09
CA ALA A 20 -5.93 6.38 14.24
C ALA A 20 -6.13 7.63 13.35
N LEU A 21 -7.34 7.84 12.85
CA LEU A 21 -7.75 9.02 12.09
C LEU A 21 -7.76 10.29 12.92
N SER A 22 -8.27 10.21 14.15
CA SER A 22 -8.26 11.31 15.10
C SER A 22 -6.83 11.70 15.46
N LEU A 23 -5.97 10.71 15.65
CA LEU A 23 -4.54 10.90 15.93
C LEU A 23 -3.79 11.49 14.73
N LYS A 24 -4.14 11.11 13.49
CA LYS A 24 -3.63 11.76 12.26
C LYS A 24 -4.04 13.23 12.20
N LYS A 25 -5.32 13.55 12.50
CA LYS A 25 -5.81 14.93 12.55
C LYS A 25 -5.10 15.74 13.63
N GLU A 26 -4.87 15.16 14.80
CA GLU A 26 -4.11 15.79 15.88
C GLU A 26 -2.67 16.10 15.44
N MET A 27 -2.01 15.15 14.79
CA MET A 27 -0.67 15.33 14.25
C MET A 27 -0.61 16.55 13.30
N GLU A 28 -1.59 16.68 12.40
CA GLU A 28 -1.72 17.82 11.48
C GLU A 28 -1.97 19.15 12.21
N LEU A 29 -2.81 19.15 13.26
CA LEU A 29 -3.08 20.32 14.11
C LEU A 29 -1.84 20.78 14.87
N CYS A 30 -0.94 19.86 15.22
CA CYS A 30 0.36 20.16 15.81
C CYS A 30 1.43 20.59 14.77
N HIS A 31 1.03 20.87 13.52
CA HIS A 31 1.93 21.19 12.40
C HIS A 31 2.99 20.10 12.11
N LEU A 32 2.71 18.86 12.51
CA LEU A 32 3.50 17.69 12.14
C LEU A 32 2.84 17.06 10.92
N PHE A 33 3.47 17.20 9.75
CA PHE A 33 2.89 16.67 8.51
C PHE A 33 3.24 15.18 8.34
N PRO A 34 2.28 14.34 7.94
CA PRO A 34 2.56 12.96 7.54
C PRO A 34 3.62 12.93 6.43
N ASP A 35 4.68 12.15 6.64
CA ASP A 35 5.72 11.90 5.64
C ASP A 35 5.45 10.59 4.88
N VAL A 36 6.35 10.23 3.96
CA VAL A 36 6.26 8.99 3.18
C VAL A 36 6.11 7.76 4.08
N VAL A 37 6.84 7.74 5.20
CA VAL A 37 6.80 6.64 6.16
C VAL A 37 5.46 6.57 6.85
N THR A 38 4.91 7.70 7.29
CA THR A 38 3.56 7.77 7.87
C THR A 38 2.50 7.25 6.89
N TYR A 39 2.52 7.69 5.64
CA TYR A 39 1.56 7.22 4.63
C TYR A 39 1.70 5.73 4.35
N ASN A 40 2.92 5.21 4.20
CA ASN A 40 3.16 3.79 3.98
C ASN A 40 2.61 2.92 5.12
N ILE A 41 2.75 3.36 6.36
CA ILE A 41 2.19 2.68 7.54
C ILE A 41 0.65 2.65 7.46
N LEU A 42 0.02 3.79 7.20
CA LEU A 42 -1.44 3.89 7.15
C LEU A 42 -2.02 3.09 5.98
N ILE A 43 -1.40 3.17 4.80
CA ILE A 43 -1.80 2.45 3.58
C ILE A 43 -1.64 0.95 3.78
N GLY A 44 -0.49 0.49 4.29
CA GLY A 44 -0.25 -0.93 4.53
C GLY A 44 -1.22 -1.54 5.54
N ALA A 45 -1.50 -0.82 6.64
CA ALA A 45 -2.47 -1.27 7.62
C ALA A 45 -3.91 -1.29 7.05
N ALA A 46 -4.31 -0.28 6.27
CA ALA A 46 -5.61 -0.27 5.59
C ALA A 46 -5.73 -1.46 4.60
N CYS A 47 -4.68 -1.76 3.85
CA CYS A 47 -4.63 -2.92 2.95
C CYS A 47 -4.73 -4.25 3.69
N ASP A 48 -4.03 -4.41 4.82
CA ASP A 48 -4.09 -5.62 5.64
C ASP A 48 -5.48 -5.87 6.25
N LEU A 49 -6.20 -4.80 6.57
CA LEU A 49 -7.60 -4.84 7.05
C LEU A 49 -8.61 -4.99 5.90
N GLY A 50 -8.14 -4.97 4.64
CA GLY A 50 -8.96 -5.09 3.45
C GLY A 50 -9.73 -3.81 3.09
N TRP A 51 -9.37 -2.66 3.63
CA TRP A 51 -9.95 -1.36 3.28
C TRP A 51 -9.17 -0.70 2.14
N VAL A 52 -9.08 -1.41 1.01
CA VAL A 52 -8.29 -0.98 -0.14
C VAL A 52 -8.73 0.38 -0.69
N GLN A 53 -10.03 0.69 -0.66
CA GLN A 53 -10.56 2.00 -1.07
C GLN A 53 -10.03 3.13 -0.18
N TYR A 54 -9.96 2.91 1.13
CA TYR A 54 -9.41 3.90 2.05
C TYR A 54 -7.89 4.04 1.90
N ALA A 55 -7.19 2.93 1.61
CA ALA A 55 -5.77 2.96 1.27
C ALA A 55 -5.48 3.82 0.02
N LEU A 56 -6.34 3.79 -0.99
CA LEU A 56 -6.24 4.67 -2.17
C LEU A 56 -6.49 6.14 -1.81
N GLN A 57 -7.47 6.43 -0.95
CA GLN A 57 -7.71 7.80 -0.50
C GLN A 57 -6.48 8.39 0.21
N LEU A 58 -5.80 7.57 1.02
CA LEU A 58 -4.53 7.96 1.66
C LEU A 58 -3.42 8.18 0.63
N HIS A 59 -3.30 7.34 -0.40
CA HIS A 59 -2.37 7.53 -1.51
C HIS A 59 -2.66 8.83 -2.28
N ASP A 60 -3.92 9.13 -2.58
CA ASP A 60 -4.29 10.34 -3.31
C ASP A 60 -4.06 11.61 -2.46
N GLU A 61 -4.27 11.50 -1.14
CA GLU A 61 -3.89 12.55 -0.20
C GLU A 61 -2.37 12.77 -0.18
N MET A 62 -1.59 11.69 -0.11
CA MET A 62 -0.12 11.72 -0.18
C MET A 62 0.35 12.49 -1.42
N CYS A 63 -0.17 12.14 -2.60
CA CYS A 63 0.12 12.80 -3.87
C CYS A 63 -0.26 14.30 -3.84
N ARG A 64 -1.47 14.65 -3.39
CA ARG A 64 -1.94 16.04 -3.33
C ARG A 64 -1.10 16.92 -2.42
N ARG A 65 -0.46 16.35 -1.39
CA ARG A 65 0.45 17.05 -0.49
C ARG A 65 1.88 17.17 -1.03
N GLY A 66 2.16 16.67 -2.23
CA GLY A 66 3.51 16.63 -2.81
C GLY A 66 4.42 15.60 -2.16
N CYS A 67 3.86 14.69 -1.35
CA CYS A 67 4.57 13.54 -0.82
C CYS A 67 4.56 12.46 -1.92
N HIS A 68 5.74 12.05 -2.39
CA HIS A 68 5.84 11.18 -3.55
C HIS A 68 5.75 9.71 -3.11
N PRO A 69 4.76 8.94 -3.61
CA PRO A 69 4.67 7.50 -3.36
C PRO A 69 5.96 6.79 -3.77
N ASP A 70 6.39 5.83 -2.96
CA ASP A 70 7.56 5.00 -3.23
C ASP A 70 7.16 3.56 -3.55
N VAL A 71 8.16 2.71 -3.75
CA VAL A 71 7.95 1.28 -4.04
C VAL A 71 7.16 0.61 -2.91
N ILE A 72 7.35 1.01 -1.66
CA ILE A 72 6.63 0.45 -0.51
C ILE A 72 5.15 0.82 -0.61
N THR A 73 4.83 2.09 -0.92
CA THR A 73 3.44 2.54 -1.09
C THR A 73 2.68 1.66 -2.07
N TYR A 74 3.24 1.46 -3.26
CA TYR A 74 2.56 0.68 -4.29
C TYR A 74 2.55 -0.82 -3.99
N THR A 75 3.59 -1.35 -3.35
CA THR A 75 3.62 -2.75 -2.91
C THR A 75 2.47 -3.06 -1.96
N GLU A 76 2.20 -2.16 -1.00
CA GLU A 76 1.09 -2.30 -0.07
C GLU A 76 -0.27 -2.21 -0.77
N LEU A 77 -0.44 -1.28 -1.73
CA LEU A 77 -1.69 -1.16 -2.51
C LEU A 77 -1.97 -2.41 -3.34
N ILE A 78 -0.95 -2.89 -4.08
CA ILE A 78 -1.06 -4.13 -4.84
C ILE A 78 -1.47 -5.24 -3.88
N LYS A 79 -0.71 -5.48 -2.80
CA LYS A 79 -1.03 -6.47 -1.74
C LYS A 79 -2.47 -6.37 -1.23
N GLY A 80 -3.02 -5.17 -1.06
CA GLY A 80 -4.41 -4.95 -0.66
C GLY A 80 -5.42 -5.49 -1.68
N TYR A 81 -5.31 -5.07 -2.94
CA TYR A 81 -6.13 -5.59 -4.04
C TYR A 81 -6.01 -7.10 -4.19
N CYS A 82 -4.79 -7.58 -4.01
CA CYS A 82 -4.45 -8.97 -4.07
C CYS A 82 -5.20 -9.82 -3.03
N MET A 83 -5.25 -9.35 -1.80
CA MET A 83 -5.95 -10.02 -0.72
C MET A 83 -7.46 -10.06 -0.91
N LYS A 84 -8.02 -9.15 -1.71
CA LYS A 84 -9.44 -9.09 -2.10
C LYS A 84 -9.79 -9.92 -3.35
N GLY A 85 -8.80 -10.45 -4.08
CA GLY A 85 -9.01 -11.13 -5.35
C GLY A 85 -9.19 -10.19 -6.55
N ASN A 86 -8.87 -8.90 -6.38
CA ASN A 86 -9.01 -7.86 -7.41
C ASN A 86 -7.72 -7.78 -8.26
N PHE A 87 -7.45 -8.83 -9.04
CA PHE A 87 -6.19 -8.99 -9.76
C PHE A 87 -5.98 -7.99 -10.91
N LYS A 88 -7.06 -7.49 -11.49
CA LYS A 88 -7.00 -6.51 -12.59
C LYS A 88 -6.43 -5.19 -12.08
N GLU A 89 -6.96 -4.68 -10.98
CA GLU A 89 -6.53 -3.44 -10.35
C GLU A 89 -5.09 -3.55 -9.82
N ALA A 90 -4.73 -4.71 -9.25
CA ALA A 90 -3.36 -5.02 -8.86
C ALA A 90 -2.37 -4.91 -10.04
N ARG A 91 -2.77 -5.40 -11.23
CA ARG A 91 -1.98 -5.30 -12.47
C ARG A 91 -1.88 -3.88 -12.98
N ASP A 92 -2.98 -3.14 -12.97
CA ASP A 92 -3.01 -1.75 -13.43
C ASP A 92 -2.08 -0.86 -12.58
N ILE A 93 -2.04 -1.08 -11.26
CA ILE A 93 -1.08 -0.40 -10.38
C ILE A 93 0.34 -0.82 -10.70
N PHE A 94 0.62 -2.11 -10.87
CA PHE A 94 1.97 -2.58 -11.21
C PHE A 94 2.48 -1.95 -12.52
N ALA A 95 1.64 -1.93 -13.57
CA ALA A 95 1.99 -1.31 -14.84
C ALA A 95 2.31 0.18 -14.70
N LYS A 96 1.54 0.91 -13.86
CA LYS A 96 1.83 2.31 -13.55
C LYS A 96 3.23 2.49 -12.97
N ILE A 97 3.63 1.66 -11.99
CA ILE A 97 4.96 1.77 -11.36
C ILE A 97 6.07 1.63 -12.40
N TRP A 98 5.95 0.63 -13.29
CA TRP A 98 6.90 0.37 -14.37
C TRP A 98 7.03 1.56 -15.33
N THR A 99 5.89 2.16 -15.71
CA THR A 99 5.88 3.34 -16.59
C THR A 99 6.35 4.62 -15.91
N SER A 100 6.23 4.73 -14.59
CA SER A 100 6.65 5.92 -13.82
C SER A 100 8.16 6.00 -13.56
N GLY A 101 8.95 5.03 -14.01
CA GLY A 101 10.41 5.03 -13.86
C GLY A 101 10.91 4.79 -12.43
N LEU A 102 10.00 4.50 -11.49
CA LEU A 102 10.33 4.02 -10.16
C LEU A 102 10.97 2.64 -10.31
N GLN A 103 12.25 2.51 -9.98
CA GLN A 103 12.93 1.22 -9.96
C GLN A 103 12.31 0.35 -8.86
N VAL A 104 11.40 -0.53 -9.27
CA VAL A 104 10.88 -1.60 -8.42
C VAL A 104 12.01 -2.60 -8.26
N ASP A 105 12.68 -2.59 -7.12
CA ASP A 105 13.57 -3.66 -6.69
C ASP A 105 12.80 -5.00 -6.69
N GLY A 106 13.45 -6.15 -6.87
CA GLY A 106 12.74 -7.44 -7.08
C GLY A 106 11.90 -7.95 -5.89
N VAL A 107 11.82 -7.19 -4.79
CA VAL A 107 11.18 -7.55 -3.53
C VAL A 107 9.64 -7.54 -3.60
N PRO A 108 8.96 -6.54 -4.20
CA PRO A 108 7.51 -6.56 -4.41
C PRO A 108 7.10 -7.76 -5.26
N CYS A 109 7.81 -8.03 -6.36
CA CYS A 109 7.58 -9.22 -7.19
C CYS A 109 7.66 -10.51 -6.36
N LYS A 110 8.67 -10.65 -5.49
CA LYS A 110 8.86 -11.84 -4.65
C LYS A 110 7.80 -11.98 -3.55
N ILE A 111 7.39 -10.88 -2.92
CA ILE A 111 6.31 -10.86 -1.91
C ILE A 111 4.97 -11.22 -2.55
N LEU A 112 4.69 -10.67 -3.74
CA LEU A 112 3.48 -10.97 -4.51
C LEU A 112 3.43 -12.45 -4.89
N ILE A 113 4.51 -13.00 -5.46
CA ILE A 113 4.63 -14.43 -5.82
C ILE A 113 4.40 -15.32 -4.58
N ASN A 114 5.13 -15.10 -3.49
CA ASN A 114 5.05 -16.00 -2.32
C ASN A 114 3.69 -15.94 -1.61
N LYS A 115 3.05 -14.77 -1.56
CA LYS A 115 1.77 -14.60 -0.84
C LYS A 115 0.59 -15.14 -1.65
N TYR A 116 0.64 -15.09 -2.98
CA TYR A 116 -0.43 -15.55 -3.84
C TYR A 116 -0.43 -17.03 -4.17
N CYS A 117 0.75 -17.64 -4.30
CA CYS A 117 0.86 -19.09 -4.40
C CYS A 117 0.14 -19.81 -3.24
N ARG A 118 0.02 -19.17 -2.07
CA ARG A 118 -0.67 -19.72 -0.88
C ARG A 118 -2.18 -19.52 -0.82
N LYS A 119 -2.77 -18.61 -1.61
CA LYS A 119 -4.22 -18.29 -1.52
C LYS A 119 -5.07 -18.87 -2.66
N GLY A 120 -4.48 -19.64 -3.58
CA GLY A 120 -5.23 -20.54 -4.46
C GLY A 120 -5.39 -20.10 -5.92
N ASP A 121 -4.79 -18.97 -6.33
CA ASP A 121 -4.75 -18.60 -7.75
C ASP A 121 -3.31 -18.47 -8.25
N LEU A 122 -2.67 -19.64 -8.38
CA LEU A 122 -1.31 -19.82 -8.85
C LEU A 122 -1.16 -19.37 -10.32
N GLN A 123 -2.20 -19.59 -11.15
CA GLN A 123 -2.19 -19.31 -12.58
C GLN A 123 -2.22 -17.81 -12.87
N SER A 124 -3.06 -17.04 -12.16
CA SER A 124 -3.07 -15.57 -12.32
C SER A 124 -1.78 -14.92 -11.85
N SER A 125 -1.16 -15.45 -10.78
CA SER A 125 0.12 -14.95 -10.27
C SER A 125 1.30 -15.29 -11.20
N ILE A 126 1.29 -16.47 -11.83
CA ILE A 126 2.28 -16.87 -12.84
C ILE A 126 2.09 -16.09 -14.14
N GLY A 127 0.86 -15.90 -14.62
CA GLY A 127 0.58 -15.09 -15.81
C GLY A 127 0.96 -13.62 -15.64
N LEU A 128 0.77 -13.05 -14.44
CA LEU A 128 1.32 -11.75 -14.10
C LEU A 128 2.84 -11.76 -14.28
N PHE A 129 3.55 -12.75 -13.73
CA PHE A 129 5.01 -12.88 -13.81
C PHE A 129 5.53 -13.03 -15.25
N GLU A 130 4.90 -13.88 -16.07
CA GLU A 130 5.27 -14.07 -17.48
C GLU A 130 5.07 -12.80 -18.31
N SER A 131 4.01 -12.02 -18.03
CA SER A 131 3.80 -10.73 -18.70
C SER A 131 4.80 -9.65 -18.28
N LEU A 132 5.39 -9.77 -17.09
CA LEU A 132 6.32 -8.80 -16.52
C LEU A 132 7.79 -9.08 -16.87
N LEU A 133 8.16 -10.33 -17.15
CA LEU A 133 9.50 -10.71 -17.62
C LEU A 133 9.67 -10.62 -19.15
N ASN A 134 8.56 -10.64 -19.90
CA ASN A 134 8.58 -10.63 -21.37
C ASN A 134 8.24 -9.25 -21.98
N GLY A 135 8.31 -8.18 -21.19
CA GLY A 135 8.07 -6.78 -21.60
C GLY A 135 9.34 -5.95 -21.64
#